data_AF-A0A813C7H1-F1
#
_entry.id   AF-A0A813C7H1-F1
#
_cell.length_a   1.000
_cell.length_b   1.000
_cell.length_c   1.000
_cell.angle_alpha   90.00
_cell.angle_beta   90.00
_cell.angle_gamma   90.00
#
_symmetry.space_group_name_H-M   'P 1'
#
loop_
_entity.id
_entity.type
_entity.pdbx_description
1 polymer ?
#
loop_
_entity_poly.entity_id
_entity_poly.type
_entity_poly.pdbx_seq_one_letter_code
_entity_poly.pdbx_strand_id
1 'polypeptide(L)'
;MSAPIGHHDMGTLPAIAASATLPQKGDRIHAYWERQTHATVMLLVAKGHMKVDEVRRGTEYLEPEVYKNGSYYEKWAIAVANAMLEHQVLSNQELFEALGPDHEDPVQRFSPGDVVRVRHASHATRWRRPHLRTPGFIHGVCGTVDRYVGSFDNPE
;
A
#
# COMPACT_ATOMS: atom_id res chain seq x y z
N MET A 1 -12.69 28.59 -7.96
CA MET A 1 -12.69 27.14 -8.26
C MET A 1 -12.82 26.43 -6.93
N SER A 2 -13.83 25.58 -6.75
CA SER A 2 -14.03 24.85 -5.49
C SER A 2 -12.91 23.81 -5.33
N ALA A 3 -12.36 23.66 -4.13
CA ALA A 3 -11.40 22.59 -3.86
C ALA A 3 -12.07 21.21 -4.04
N PRO A 4 -11.35 20.19 -4.50
CA PRO A 4 -11.90 18.85 -4.65
C PRO A 4 -12.32 18.29 -3.28
N ILE A 5 -13.48 17.62 -3.24
CA ILE A 5 -14.09 17.09 -2.01
C ILE A 5 -13.29 15.88 -1.48
N GLY A 6 -12.49 15.22 -2.34
CA GLY A 6 -11.53 14.19 -1.98
C GLY A 6 -10.45 14.01 -3.05
N HIS A 7 -9.35 13.33 -2.73
CA HIS A 7 -8.21 13.12 -3.65
C HIS A 7 -8.55 12.30 -4.91
N HIS A 8 -9.70 11.62 -4.90
CA HIS A 8 -10.21 10.87 -6.05
C HIS A 8 -10.99 11.75 -7.04
N ASP A 9 -11.49 12.90 -6.59
CA ASP A 9 -12.29 13.83 -7.39
C ASP A 9 -11.40 14.82 -8.16
N MET A 10 -10.84 14.31 -9.26
CA MET A 10 -9.89 15.04 -10.09
C MET A 10 -10.57 15.87 -11.20
N GLY A 11 -11.91 15.90 -11.26
CA GLY A 11 -12.66 16.44 -12.40
C GLY A 11 -12.64 17.96 -12.55
N THR A 12 -12.35 18.69 -11.47
CA THR A 12 -12.30 20.17 -11.44
C THR A 12 -10.88 20.73 -11.55
N LEU A 13 -9.87 19.86 -11.51
CA LEU A 13 -8.48 20.29 -11.65
C LEU A 13 -8.24 20.77 -13.09
N PRO A 14 -7.45 21.85 -13.28
CA PRO A 14 -7.00 22.22 -14.61
C PRO A 14 -6.46 20.98 -15.30
N ALA A 15 -6.87 20.76 -16.55
CA ALA A 15 -6.44 19.59 -17.31
C ALA A 15 -4.96 19.37 -17.06
N ILE A 16 -4.63 18.25 -16.39
CA ILE A 16 -3.24 17.89 -16.19
C ILE A 16 -2.68 17.86 -17.61
N ALA A 17 -1.80 18.79 -17.94
CA ALA A 17 -1.24 18.96 -19.27
C ALA A 17 -0.28 17.79 -19.54
N ALA A 18 -0.79 16.57 -19.47
CA ALA A 18 -0.14 15.39 -19.93
C ALA A 18 -0.59 15.24 -21.39
N SER A 19 0.33 15.57 -22.28
CA SER A 19 0.36 15.10 -23.67
C SER A 19 0.52 13.56 -23.71
N ALA A 20 -0.30 12.85 -22.94
CA ALA A 20 -0.30 11.40 -22.86
C ALA A 20 -1.36 10.89 -23.82
N THR A 21 -0.91 10.32 -24.93
CA THR A 21 -1.77 9.50 -25.79
C THR A 21 -2.39 8.41 -24.91
N LEU A 22 -3.72 8.34 -24.88
CA LEU A 22 -4.38 7.25 -24.17
C LEU A 22 -3.98 5.93 -24.84
N PRO A 23 -3.55 4.92 -24.07
CA PRO A 23 -3.24 3.61 -24.62
C PRO A 23 -4.50 3.03 -25.27
N GLN A 24 -4.36 2.39 -26.42
CA GLN A 24 -5.45 1.66 -27.06
C GLN A 24 -5.79 0.41 -26.25
N LYS A 25 -7.01 -0.09 -26.46
CA LYS A 25 -7.46 -1.34 -25.84
C LYS A 25 -6.53 -2.48 -26.27
N GLY A 26 -5.81 -3.05 -25.31
CA GLY A 26 -4.88 -4.16 -25.53
C GLY A 26 -3.40 -3.79 -25.47
N ASP A 27 -3.05 -2.50 -25.45
CA ASP A 27 -1.65 -2.04 -25.39
C ASP A 27 -0.97 -2.39 -24.06
N ARG A 28 -1.75 -2.58 -23.00
CA ARG A 28 -1.26 -2.95 -21.68
C ARG A 28 -1.46 -4.44 -21.43
N ILE A 29 -0.37 -5.14 -21.17
CA ILE A 29 -0.39 -6.50 -20.62
C ILE A 29 -0.50 -6.39 -19.11
N HIS A 30 -1.62 -6.86 -18.57
CA HIS A 30 -1.82 -6.91 -17.12
C HIS A 30 -0.97 -8.00 -16.48
N ALA A 31 -0.38 -7.68 -15.33
CA ALA A 31 0.31 -8.69 -14.55
C ALA A 31 -0.66 -9.78 -14.09
N TYR A 32 -0.14 -10.95 -13.73
CA TYR A 32 -0.99 -12.05 -13.26
C TYR A 32 -1.81 -11.65 -12.03
N TRP A 33 -1.16 -11.02 -11.04
CA TRP A 33 -1.82 -10.56 -9.82
C TRP A 33 -2.90 -9.49 -10.08
N GLU A 34 -2.72 -8.61 -11.07
CA GLU A 34 -3.73 -7.60 -11.43
C GLU A 34 -5.03 -8.29 -11.92
N ARG A 35 -4.88 -9.32 -12.74
CA ARG A 35 -6.01 -10.14 -13.22
C ARG A 35 -6.65 -10.93 -12.09
N GLN A 36 -5.85 -11.44 -11.16
CA GLN A 36 -6.36 -12.12 -9.97
C GLN A 36 -7.16 -11.15 -9.09
N THR A 37 -6.65 -9.96 -8.80
CA THR A 37 -7.38 -8.95 -8.01
C THR A 37 -8.72 -8.62 -8.64
N HIS A 38 -8.76 -8.38 -9.96
CA HIS A 38 -10.01 -8.13 -10.66
C HIS A 38 -10.98 -9.31 -10.54
N ALA A 39 -10.50 -10.54 -10.79
CA ALA A 39 -11.32 -11.74 -10.67
C ALA A 39 -11.85 -11.95 -9.25
N THR A 40 -11.04 -11.69 -8.22
CA THR A 40 -11.43 -11.77 -6.82
C THR A 40 -12.56 -10.80 -6.50
N VAL A 41 -12.47 -9.53 -6.93
CA VAL A 41 -13.56 -8.56 -6.76
C VAL A 41 -14.84 -9.07 -7.40
N MET A 42 -14.77 -9.52 -8.66
CA MET A 42 -15.95 -10.02 -9.38
C MET A 42 -16.58 -11.22 -8.69
N LEU A 43 -15.77 -12.16 -8.19
CA LEU A 43 -16.24 -13.33 -7.46
C LEU A 43 -16.89 -12.99 -6.12
N LEU A 44 -16.29 -12.08 -5.34
CA LEU A 44 -16.85 -11.65 -4.05
C LEU A 44 -18.18 -10.91 -4.25
N VAL A 45 -18.28 -10.07 -5.29
CA VAL A 45 -19.53 -9.40 -5.66
C VAL A 45 -20.58 -10.41 -6.11
N ALA A 46 -20.23 -11.34 -7.00
CA ALA A 46 -21.16 -12.36 -7.49
C ALA A 46 -21.69 -13.27 -6.37
N LYS A 47 -20.87 -13.54 -5.35
CA LYS A 47 -21.25 -14.33 -4.17
C LYS A 47 -21.96 -13.51 -3.08
N GLY A 48 -22.09 -12.21 -3.25
CA GLY A 48 -22.77 -11.34 -2.28
C GLY A 48 -21.97 -11.06 -1.00
N HIS A 49 -20.66 -11.33 -1.00
CA HIS A 49 -19.76 -10.98 0.12
C HIS A 49 -19.40 -9.50 0.14
N MET A 50 -19.59 -8.79 -0.97
CA MET A 50 -19.43 -7.33 -1.06
C MET A 50 -20.23 -6.75 -2.22
N LYS A 51 -20.41 -5.43 -2.24
CA LYS A 51 -20.96 -4.65 -3.35
C LYS A 51 -19.85 -3.87 -4.06
N VAL A 52 -20.08 -3.52 -5.32
CA VAL A 52 -19.14 -2.69 -6.10
C VAL A 52 -18.92 -1.32 -5.45
N ASP A 53 -19.95 -0.76 -4.83
CA ASP A 53 -19.86 0.54 -4.14
C ASP A 53 -18.94 0.50 -2.92
N GLU A 54 -18.71 -0.68 -2.33
CA GLU A 54 -17.77 -0.83 -1.23
C GLU A 54 -16.32 -0.77 -1.71
N VAL A 55 -16.03 -1.27 -2.91
CA VAL A 55 -14.71 -1.09 -3.54
C VAL A 55 -14.46 0.39 -3.84
N ARG A 56 -15.50 1.10 -4.33
CA ARG A 56 -15.42 2.55 -4.59
C ARG A 56 -15.13 3.31 -3.31
N ARG A 57 -15.98 3.14 -2.29
CA ARG A 57 -15.78 3.74 -0.96
C ARG A 57 -14.40 3.40 -0.40
N GLY A 58 -13.99 2.14 -0.42
CA GLY A 58 -12.68 1.72 0.09
C GLY A 58 -11.51 2.39 -0.62
N THR A 59 -11.63 2.63 -1.93
CA THR A 59 -10.63 3.35 -2.73
C THR A 59 -10.63 4.85 -2.46
N GLU A 60 -11.80 5.44 -2.27
CA GLU A 60 -11.99 6.87 -1.98
C GLU A 60 -11.51 7.28 -0.58
N TYR A 61 -11.49 6.32 0.36
CA TYR A 61 -11.04 6.49 1.75
C TYR A 61 -9.55 6.18 1.95
N LEU A 62 -8.82 5.83 0.90
CA LEU A 62 -7.38 5.61 1.00
C LEU A 62 -6.68 6.89 1.46
N GLU A 63 -5.58 6.74 2.18
CA GLU A 63 -4.76 7.88 2.54
C GLU A 63 -4.22 8.57 1.25
N PRO A 64 -4.16 9.91 1.17
CA PRO A 64 -3.84 10.63 -0.07
C PRO A 64 -2.54 10.18 -0.75
N GLU A 65 -1.50 9.86 0.00
CA GLU A 65 -0.23 9.37 -0.54
C GLU A 65 -0.39 7.97 -1.13
N VAL A 66 -1.11 7.07 -0.46
CA VAL A 66 -1.44 5.73 -0.97
C VAL A 66 -2.30 5.83 -2.22
N TYR A 67 -3.30 6.71 -2.25
CA TYR A 67 -4.13 6.91 -3.43
C TYR A 67 -3.33 7.47 -4.60
N LYS A 68 -2.39 8.39 -4.36
CA LYS A 68 -1.59 9.00 -5.42
C LYS A 68 -0.58 8.01 -6.01
N ASN A 69 0.09 7.24 -5.15
CA ASN A 69 1.22 6.40 -5.54
C ASN A 69 0.82 4.97 -5.91
N GLY A 70 -0.31 4.47 -5.40
CA GLY A 70 -0.80 3.13 -5.71
C GLY A 70 -1.26 3.01 -7.15
N SER A 71 -0.92 1.88 -7.78
CA SER A 71 -1.49 1.48 -9.06
C SER A 71 -2.99 1.20 -8.95
N TYR A 72 -3.67 1.16 -10.09
CA TYR A 72 -5.13 0.96 -10.15
C TYR A 72 -5.59 -0.30 -9.39
N TYR A 73 -4.93 -1.44 -9.63
CA TYR A 73 -5.30 -2.70 -9.00
C TYR A 73 -4.75 -2.85 -7.57
N GLU A 74 -3.71 -2.12 -7.17
CA GLU A 74 -3.29 -2.07 -5.76
C GLU A 74 -4.37 -1.42 -4.89
N LYS A 75 -4.96 -0.31 -5.35
CA LYS A 75 -6.07 0.34 -4.64
C LYS A 75 -7.25 -0.61 -4.45
N TRP A 76 -7.58 -1.40 -5.48
CA TRP A 76 -8.61 -2.42 -5.39
C TRP A 76 -8.26 -3.53 -4.41
N ALA A 77 -7.02 -4.02 -4.42
CA ALA A 77 -6.58 -5.04 -3.49
C ALA A 77 -6.71 -4.57 -2.03
N ILE A 78 -6.31 -3.32 -1.73
CA ILE A 78 -6.44 -2.72 -0.41
C ILE A 78 -7.92 -2.57 -0.03
N ALA A 79 -8.75 -2.02 -0.93
CA ALA A 79 -10.19 -1.83 -0.68
C ALA A 79 -10.91 -3.16 -0.40
N VAL A 80 -10.58 -4.22 -1.13
CA VAL A 80 -11.14 -5.57 -0.90
C VAL A 80 -10.69 -6.13 0.43
N ALA A 81 -9.38 -6.06 0.74
CA ALA A 81 -8.87 -6.56 2.02
C ALA A 81 -9.56 -5.87 3.20
N ASN A 82 -9.69 -4.54 3.15
CA ASN A 82 -10.40 -3.78 4.17
C ASN A 82 -11.87 -4.19 4.27
N ALA A 83 -12.57 -4.35 3.14
CA ALA A 83 -13.96 -4.81 3.15
C ALA A 83 -14.11 -6.20 3.78
N MET A 84 -13.21 -7.15 3.46
CA MET A 84 -13.27 -8.50 4.03
C MET A 84 -12.99 -8.51 5.54
N LEU A 85 -12.13 -7.61 6.03
CA LEU A 85 -11.91 -7.39 7.46
C LEU A 85 -13.14 -6.75 8.14
N GLU A 86 -13.74 -5.71 7.52
CA GLU A 86 -14.95 -5.04 8.01
C GLU A 86 -16.14 -6.01 8.12
N HIS A 87 -16.32 -6.88 7.13
CA HIS A 87 -17.35 -7.92 7.10
C HIS A 87 -17.01 -9.15 7.97
N GLN A 88 -15.85 -9.16 8.61
CA GLN A 88 -15.35 -10.29 9.42
C GLN A 88 -15.28 -11.61 8.65
N VAL A 89 -15.15 -11.54 7.32
CA VAL A 89 -14.88 -12.70 6.45
C VAL A 89 -13.43 -13.15 6.61
N LEU A 90 -12.55 -12.20 6.89
CA LEU A 90 -11.16 -12.44 7.30
C LEU A 90 -10.92 -11.75 8.63
N SER A 91 -10.12 -12.39 9.49
CA SER A 91 -9.51 -11.73 10.64
C SER A 91 -8.18 -11.08 10.23
N ASN A 92 -7.74 -10.10 11.02
CA ASN A 92 -6.40 -9.54 10.88
C ASN A 92 -5.33 -10.65 10.95
N GLN A 93 -5.47 -11.58 11.91
CA GLN A 93 -4.52 -12.67 12.10
C GLN A 93 -4.38 -13.55 10.86
N GLU A 94 -5.50 -14.02 10.28
CA GLU A 94 -5.46 -14.85 9.07
C GLU A 94 -4.84 -14.11 7.88
N LEU A 95 -5.13 -12.82 7.74
CA LEU A 95 -4.53 -11.99 6.70
C LEU A 95 -3.02 -11.78 6.93
N PHE A 96 -2.58 -11.67 8.18
CA PHE A 96 -1.16 -11.58 8.54
C PHE A 96 -0.43 -12.88 8.23
N GLU A 97 -0.95 -14.01 8.69
CA GLU A 97 -0.38 -15.33 8.46
C GLU A 97 -0.28 -15.64 6.95
N ALA A 98 -1.32 -15.31 6.17
CA ALA A 98 -1.34 -15.56 4.73
C ALA A 98 -0.35 -14.70 3.93
N LEU A 99 -0.11 -13.46 4.36
CA LEU A 99 0.86 -12.57 3.70
C LEU A 99 2.31 -12.88 4.11
N GLY A 100 2.50 -13.71 5.14
CA GLY A 100 3.80 -14.09 5.65
C GLY A 100 4.52 -12.95 6.39
N PRO A 101 5.77 -13.20 6.84
CA PRO A 101 6.56 -12.21 7.54
C PRO A 101 6.86 -11.01 6.62
N ASP A 102 6.75 -9.82 7.21
CA ASP A 102 6.97 -8.53 6.56
C ASP A 102 8.44 -8.30 6.14
N HIS A 103 9.35 -9.22 6.48
CA HIS A 103 10.79 -9.15 6.23
C HIS A 103 11.40 -10.55 6.11
N GLU A 104 12.42 -10.68 5.25
CA GLU A 104 13.36 -11.82 5.25
C GLU A 104 14.15 -11.84 6.57
N ASP A 105 14.63 -13.03 6.97
CA ASP A 105 15.50 -13.21 8.15
C ASP A 105 16.59 -12.12 8.21
N PRO A 106 16.87 -11.55 9.39
CA PRO A 106 17.77 -10.41 9.52
C PRO A 106 19.22 -10.81 9.22
N VAL A 107 19.62 -10.74 7.96
CA VAL A 107 21.02 -10.76 7.57
C VAL A 107 21.62 -9.42 7.99
N GLN A 108 22.73 -9.44 8.72
CA GLN A 108 23.50 -8.23 9.00
C GLN A 108 24.01 -7.64 7.67
N ARG A 109 23.40 -6.53 7.24
CA ARG A 109 23.70 -5.88 5.96
C ARG A 109 24.74 -4.75 6.06
N PHE A 110 25.01 -4.25 7.27
CA PHE A 110 25.84 -3.05 7.48
C PHE A 110 26.88 -3.26 8.58
N SER A 111 27.98 -2.52 8.49
CA SER A 111 29.11 -2.48 9.43
C SER A 111 29.40 -1.06 9.91
N PRO A 112 30.06 -0.88 11.08
CA PRO A 112 30.54 0.43 11.51
C PRO A 112 31.37 1.13 10.44
N GLY A 113 31.08 2.41 10.18
CA GLY A 113 31.68 3.21 9.11
C GLY A 113 30.87 3.28 7.82
N ASP A 114 29.87 2.42 7.63
CA ASP A 114 29.02 2.46 6.44
C ASP A 114 28.12 3.70 6.43
N VAL A 115 28.01 4.34 5.26
CA VAL A 115 27.01 5.39 5.02
C VAL A 115 25.68 4.72 4.67
N VAL A 116 24.66 4.97 5.47
CA VAL A 116 23.34 4.37 5.36
C VAL A 116 22.27 5.44 5.24
N ARG A 117 21.13 5.08 4.65
CA ARG A 117 19.92 5.91 4.58
C ARG A 117 18.78 5.19 5.27
N VAL A 118 18.11 5.88 6.19
CA VAL A 118 16.89 5.35 6.83
C VAL A 118 15.80 5.28 5.77
N ARG A 119 15.16 4.12 5.63
CA ARG A 119 14.07 3.92 4.67
C ARG A 119 12.91 4.86 5.00
N HIS A 120 12.19 5.27 3.97
CA HIS A 120 10.89 5.92 4.17
C HIS A 120 9.92 4.88 4.74
N ALA A 121 9.12 5.27 5.73
CA ALA A 121 8.00 4.45 6.15
C ALA A 121 6.97 4.39 5.01
N SER A 122 6.64 3.19 4.57
CA SER A 122 5.52 3.00 3.67
C SER A 122 4.23 3.12 4.46
N HIS A 123 3.43 4.13 4.16
CA HIS A 123 2.12 4.29 4.78
C HIS A 123 1.15 3.15 4.40
N ALA A 124 1.38 2.49 3.26
CA ALA A 124 0.52 1.40 2.77
C ALA A 124 0.51 0.16 3.68
N THR A 125 1.57 -0.06 4.46
CA THR A 125 1.67 -1.20 5.41
C THR A 125 1.74 -0.74 6.86
N ARG A 126 1.49 0.55 7.16
CA ARG A 126 1.58 1.07 8.54
C ARG A 126 0.62 0.37 9.51
N TRP A 127 -0.53 -0.09 9.02
CA TRP A 127 -1.47 -0.88 9.80
C TRP A 127 -0.90 -2.23 10.27
N ARG A 128 0.13 -2.75 9.56
CA ARG A 128 0.87 -3.96 9.95
C ARG A 128 1.91 -3.70 11.03
N ARG A 129 2.40 -2.46 11.15
CA ARG A 129 3.49 -2.05 12.03
C ARG A 129 3.06 -0.89 12.93
N PRO A 130 2.11 -1.12 13.86
CA PRO A 130 1.56 -0.06 14.69
C PRO A 130 2.60 0.57 15.63
N HIS A 131 3.70 -0.13 15.95
CA HIS A 131 4.73 0.30 16.88
C HIS A 131 6.13 0.39 16.23
N LEU A 132 6.46 1.55 15.66
CA LEU A 132 7.78 1.81 15.07
C LEU A 132 8.74 2.41 16.11
N ARG A 133 9.96 1.85 16.23
CA ARG A 133 11.03 2.43 17.08
C ARG A 133 11.82 3.54 16.41
N THR A 134 11.80 3.59 15.08
CA THR A 134 12.43 4.64 14.28
C THR A 134 11.61 5.93 14.40
N PRO A 135 12.15 7.00 15.01
CA PRO A 135 11.44 8.26 15.10
C PRO A 135 11.17 8.85 13.71
N GLY A 136 9.99 9.44 13.49
CA GLY A 136 9.58 9.89 12.16
C GLY A 136 10.52 10.92 11.51
N PHE A 137 11.21 11.73 12.31
CA PHE A 137 12.09 12.80 11.80
C PHE A 137 13.39 12.31 11.15
N ILE A 138 13.76 11.03 11.31
CA ILE A 138 14.96 10.48 10.65
C ILE A 138 14.66 9.71 9.35
N HIS A 139 13.40 9.54 8.95
CA HIS A 139 13.08 8.87 7.69
C HIS A 139 13.65 9.61 6.48
N GLY A 140 14.33 8.89 5.59
CA GLY A 140 14.97 9.44 4.40
C GLY A 140 16.33 10.11 4.64
N VAL A 141 16.73 10.30 5.91
CA VAL A 141 17.99 10.94 6.30
C VAL A 141 19.15 9.95 6.14
N CYS A 142 20.33 10.48 5.74
CA CYS A 142 21.58 9.73 5.67
C CYS A 142 22.38 9.89 6.95
N GLY A 143 23.08 8.84 7.37
CA GLY A 143 24.00 8.86 8.50
C GLY A 143 25.07 7.80 8.35
N THR A 144 25.95 7.72 9.33
CA THR A 144 27.01 6.71 9.38
C THR A 144 26.71 5.74 10.51
N VAL A 145 26.92 4.45 10.27
CA VAL A 145 26.83 3.44 11.33
C VAL A 145 27.98 3.65 12.30
N ASP A 146 27.67 4.05 13.54
CA ASP A 146 28.67 4.24 14.59
C ASP A 146 29.12 2.89 15.18
N ARG A 147 28.16 2.04 15.55
CA ARG A 147 28.42 0.73 16.17
C ARG A 147 27.29 -0.26 15.91
N TYR A 148 27.64 -1.54 15.92
CA TYR A 148 26.68 -2.64 15.96
C TYR A 148 26.49 -3.10 17.40
N VAL A 149 25.23 -3.12 17.87
CA VAL A 149 24.88 -3.37 19.30
C VAL A 149 24.38 -4.80 19.54
N GLY A 150 24.21 -5.60 18.49
CA GLY A 150 23.70 -6.98 18.55
C GLY A 150 22.38 -7.15 17.78
N SER A 151 21.87 -8.38 17.80
CA SER A 151 20.57 -8.73 17.22
C SER A 151 19.50 -8.72 18.30
N PHE A 152 18.40 -8.02 18.03
CA PHE A 152 17.24 -7.93 18.90
C PHE A 152 16.01 -8.34 18.13
N ASP A 153 14.99 -8.86 18.82
CA ASP A 153 13.70 -9.15 18.23
C ASP A 153 13.10 -7.87 17.63
N ASN A 154 12.49 -7.99 16.45
CA ASN A 154 11.83 -6.86 15.82
C ASN A 154 10.61 -6.45 16.68
N PRO A 155 10.55 -5.22 17.20
CA PRO A 155 9.41 -4.75 17.97
C PRO A 155 8.19 -4.39 17.11
N GLU A 156 8.32 -4.43 15.78
CA GLU A 156 7.23 -4.27 14.80
C GLU A 156 6.38 -5.53 14.64
#